data_AF-A0A1G7KFJ0-F1
#
_entry.id   AF-A0A1G7KFJ0-F1
#
_cell.length_a   1.000
_cell.length_b   1.000
_cell.length_c   1.000
_cell.angle_alpha   90.00
_cell.angle_beta   90.00
_cell.angle_gamma   90.00
#
_symmetry.space_group_name_H-M   'P 1'
#
loop_
_entity.id
_entity.type
_entity.pdbx_description
1 polymer ?
#
loop_
_entity_poly.entity_id
_entity_poly.type
_entity_poly.pdbx_seq_one_letter_code
_entity_poly.pdbx_strand_id
1 'polypeptide(L)'
;MHVFKYLLAASSLIIAGCASHPALPPPEFPGLEQSEKIVIHDQRPSSESEKKIFSLLVTSSAYAIYRMPDTATRPTGPRLLAHRAYETFPELSSQPTINVHHFVTYANLQSQLRKSSLLAGLTGPIGVAILSSQELPVGEVLTNRIDSGVFEKTAGDEEYTRAFFSAEENPEKSPVNLIYIDAEMLGQRIASRCLVPPIEGKPNLFLVEAIDMCITNHLALYRTAPAQETAAK
;
A
#
# COMPACT_ATOMS: atom_id res chain seq x y z
N MET A 1 -7.27 36.19 47.90
CA MET A 1 -6.65 36.06 46.55
C MET A 1 -5.65 34.88 46.44
N HIS A 2 -5.74 33.82 47.26
CA HIS A 2 -4.83 32.67 47.18
C HIS A 2 -5.46 31.36 46.69
N VAL A 3 -6.80 31.26 46.64
CA VAL A 3 -7.48 30.01 46.26
C VAL A 3 -7.53 29.80 44.73
N PHE A 4 -7.50 30.89 43.95
CA PHE A 4 -7.55 30.83 42.47
C PHE A 4 -6.23 30.43 41.81
N LYS A 5 -5.09 30.51 42.51
CA LYS A 5 -3.78 30.16 41.93
C LYS A 5 -3.50 28.65 41.94
N TYR A 6 -4.15 27.90 42.82
CA TYR A 6 -3.98 26.45 42.90
C TYR A 6 -4.88 25.68 41.91
N LEU A 7 -6.01 26.27 41.50
CA LEU A 7 -6.88 25.66 40.49
C LEU A 7 -6.23 25.63 39.09
N LEU A 8 -5.43 26.65 38.76
CA LEU A 8 -4.69 26.71 37.49
C LEU A 8 -3.48 25.76 37.44
N ALA A 9 -2.90 25.41 38.59
CA ALA A 9 -1.79 24.46 38.66
C ALA A 9 -2.25 22.98 38.59
N ALA A 10 -3.53 22.70 38.90
CA ALA A 10 -4.09 21.36 38.85
C ALA A 10 -4.57 20.95 37.44
N SER A 11 -4.89 21.91 36.55
CA SER A 11 -5.31 21.60 35.17
C SER A 11 -4.19 21.20 34.22
N SER A 12 -2.92 21.46 34.56
CA SER A 12 -1.77 21.11 33.71
C SER A 12 -1.31 19.65 33.82
N LEU A 13 -1.82 18.87 34.78
CA LEU A 13 -1.41 17.48 35.01
C LEU A 13 -2.37 16.43 34.41
N ILE A 14 -3.50 16.83 33.84
CA ILE A 14 -4.52 15.89 33.32
C ILE A 14 -4.35 15.62 31.79
N ILE A 15 -3.47 16.32 31.08
CA ILE A 15 -3.31 16.17 29.61
C ILE A 15 -2.26 15.09 29.23
N ALA A 16 -1.50 14.54 30.17
CA ALA A 16 -0.47 13.53 29.88
C ALA A 16 -1.02 12.08 29.71
N GLY A 17 -2.35 11.90 29.62
CA GLY A 17 -2.99 10.59 29.58
C GLY A 17 -3.50 10.14 28.21
N CYS A 18 -3.11 10.78 27.10
CA CYS A 18 -3.58 10.38 25.77
C CYS A 18 -2.59 9.40 25.10
N ALA A 19 -3.06 8.16 24.94
CA ALA A 19 -2.54 7.12 24.03
C ALA A 19 -1.17 6.50 24.34
N SER A 20 -1.06 5.80 25.48
CA SER A 20 -0.01 4.80 25.71
C SER A 20 -0.48 3.40 25.28
N HIS A 21 -0.85 3.22 24.01
CA HIS A 21 -0.74 1.89 23.41
C HIS A 21 0.68 1.79 22.83
N PRO A 22 1.51 0.82 23.25
CA PRO A 22 2.82 0.65 22.63
C PRO A 22 2.60 0.41 21.14
N ALA A 23 3.24 1.24 20.30
CA ALA A 23 3.22 1.02 18.86
C ALA A 23 3.77 -0.39 18.61
N LEU A 24 2.94 -1.27 18.03
CA LEU A 24 3.42 -2.58 17.60
C LEU A 24 4.53 -2.35 16.56
N PRO A 25 5.67 -3.06 16.66
CA PRO A 25 6.67 -2.98 15.62
C PRO A 25 6.09 -3.55 14.31
N PRO A 26 6.49 -3.02 13.14
CA PRO A 26 6.17 -3.64 11.87
C PRO A 26 6.65 -5.10 11.83
N PRO A 27 5.99 -5.99 11.08
CA PRO A 27 6.45 -7.36 10.93
C PRO A 27 7.81 -7.42 10.25
N GLU A 28 8.63 -8.37 10.67
CA GLU A 28 9.93 -8.66 10.06
C GLU A 28 9.78 -9.75 8.99
N PHE A 29 10.61 -9.66 7.95
CA PHE A 29 10.67 -10.63 6.85
C PHE A 29 12.03 -11.32 6.90
N PRO A 30 12.15 -12.47 7.61
CA PRO A 30 13.42 -13.17 7.76
C PRO A 30 13.86 -13.82 6.44
N GLY A 31 15.17 -14.00 6.25
CA GLY A 31 15.70 -14.74 5.11
C GLY A 31 15.68 -13.96 3.79
N LEU A 32 15.54 -12.63 3.84
CA LEU A 32 15.68 -11.77 2.67
C LEU A 32 17.00 -12.07 1.94
N GLU A 33 18.08 -12.31 2.68
CA GLU A 33 19.42 -12.62 2.17
C GLU A 33 19.41 -13.79 1.16
N GLN A 34 18.53 -14.78 1.34
CA GLN A 34 18.44 -15.95 0.44
C GLN A 34 17.99 -15.60 -0.98
N SER A 35 17.32 -14.45 -1.13
CA SER A 35 16.83 -13.94 -2.41
C SER A 35 17.72 -12.85 -3.00
N GLU A 36 18.90 -12.57 -2.42
CA GLU A 36 19.87 -11.62 -3.00
C GLU A 36 20.42 -12.06 -4.36
N LYS A 37 20.36 -13.36 -4.65
CA LYS A 37 20.73 -13.89 -5.97
C LYS A 37 19.76 -13.46 -7.08
N ILE A 38 18.54 -13.04 -6.75
CA ILE A 38 17.55 -12.56 -7.72
C ILE A 38 17.90 -11.14 -8.15
N VAL A 39 18.24 -10.97 -9.43
CA VAL A 39 18.50 -9.68 -10.06
C VAL A 39 17.17 -9.00 -10.35
N ILE A 40 16.94 -7.85 -9.72
CA ILE A 40 15.80 -6.99 -9.99
C ILE A 40 16.24 -5.93 -11.02
N HIS A 41 15.61 -5.94 -12.19
CA HIS A 41 15.70 -4.83 -13.13
C HIS A 41 14.54 -3.88 -12.89
N ASP A 42 14.78 -2.85 -12.09
CA ASP A 42 13.80 -1.80 -11.84
C ASP A 42 13.69 -0.89 -13.08
N GLN A 43 12.62 -1.04 -13.83
CA GLN A 43 12.29 -0.25 -15.02
C GLN A 43 11.14 0.73 -14.75
N ARG A 44 10.76 0.89 -13.48
CA ARG A 44 9.67 1.79 -13.11
C ARG A 44 10.00 3.24 -13.46
N PRO A 45 9.00 4.06 -13.81
CA PRO A 45 9.17 5.50 -13.82
C PRO A 45 9.69 5.95 -12.46
N SER A 46 10.78 6.75 -12.44
CA SER A 46 11.43 7.18 -11.19
C SER A 46 10.46 7.84 -10.22
N SER A 47 9.46 8.54 -10.78
CA SER A 47 8.39 9.14 -10.01
C SER A 47 7.76 8.15 -9.05
N GLU A 48 7.46 6.90 -9.45
CA GLU A 48 6.72 5.90 -8.65
C GLU A 48 7.35 5.61 -7.28
N SER A 49 8.67 5.75 -7.14
CA SER A 49 9.40 5.54 -5.89
C SER A 49 9.24 6.68 -4.87
N GLU A 50 8.71 7.82 -5.30
CA GLU A 50 8.62 9.05 -4.51
C GLU A 50 7.27 9.22 -3.79
N LYS A 51 7.21 10.16 -2.84
CA LYS A 51 5.93 10.51 -2.20
C LYS A 51 5.21 11.57 -3.03
N LYS A 52 3.90 11.40 -3.26
CA LYS A 52 3.05 12.44 -3.84
C LYS A 52 1.77 12.62 -3.04
N ILE A 53 1.45 13.86 -2.68
CA ILE A 53 0.13 14.24 -2.14
C ILE A 53 -0.63 14.84 -3.31
N PHE A 54 -1.74 14.22 -3.73
CA PHE A 54 -2.44 14.72 -4.91
C PHE A 54 -3.31 15.94 -4.62
N SER A 55 -4.03 15.95 -3.49
CA SER A 55 -4.69 17.16 -3.00
C SER A 55 -5.02 17.08 -1.51
N LEU A 56 -4.93 18.24 -0.86
CA LEU A 56 -5.43 18.45 0.50
C LEU A 56 -6.75 19.24 0.52
N LEU A 57 -7.24 19.68 -0.65
CA LEU A 57 -8.49 20.44 -0.76
C LEU A 57 -9.69 19.47 -0.79
N VAL A 58 -10.59 19.58 0.18
CA VAL A 58 -11.76 18.68 0.33
C VAL A 58 -12.63 18.62 -0.92
N THR A 59 -12.73 19.74 -1.65
CA THR A 59 -13.51 19.87 -2.90
C THR A 59 -12.85 19.22 -4.12
N SER A 60 -11.56 18.86 -4.03
CA SER A 60 -10.84 18.21 -5.13
C SER A 60 -11.25 16.74 -5.27
N SER A 61 -11.34 16.26 -6.51
CA SER A 61 -11.46 14.83 -6.85
C SER A 61 -10.23 14.02 -6.40
N ALA A 62 -9.10 14.69 -6.16
CA ALA A 62 -7.85 14.10 -5.72
C ALA A 62 -7.60 14.24 -4.21
N TYR A 63 -8.58 14.77 -3.45
CA TYR A 63 -8.48 14.97 -2.01
C TYR A 63 -8.05 13.69 -1.31
N ALA A 64 -7.15 13.75 -0.32
CA ALA A 64 -6.84 12.60 0.54
C ALA A 64 -6.36 11.33 -0.22
N ILE A 65 -5.84 11.51 -1.43
CA ILE A 65 -5.15 10.47 -2.19
C ILE A 65 -3.66 10.76 -2.13
N TYR A 66 -2.89 9.71 -1.87
CA TYR A 66 -1.46 9.77 -1.68
C TYR A 66 -0.79 8.65 -2.47
N ARG A 67 0.34 8.94 -3.12
CA ARG A 67 1.28 7.91 -3.56
C ARG A 67 2.34 7.72 -2.50
N MET A 68 2.54 6.47 -2.09
CA MET A 68 3.50 6.10 -1.06
C MET A 68 4.89 5.95 -1.66
N PRO A 69 5.94 6.50 -1.01
CA PRO A 69 7.31 6.26 -1.42
C PRO A 69 7.74 4.83 -1.10
N ASP A 70 8.74 4.31 -1.80
CA ASP A 70 9.32 2.99 -1.50
C ASP A 70 9.88 2.91 -0.06
N THR A 71 10.33 4.04 0.47
CA THR A 71 10.88 4.17 1.83
C THR A 71 9.81 4.10 2.93
N ALA A 72 8.51 4.02 2.58
CA ALA A 72 7.43 3.83 3.54
C ALA A 72 7.42 2.44 4.17
N THR A 73 8.11 1.46 3.56
CA THR A 73 8.24 0.11 4.11
C THR A 73 9.68 -0.36 4.12
N ARG A 74 9.98 -1.32 5.00
CA ARG A 74 11.24 -2.06 4.99
C ARG A 74 10.91 -3.55 5.16
N PRO A 75 11.24 -4.43 4.18
CA PRO A 75 11.88 -4.13 2.88
C PRO A 75 11.02 -3.25 1.95
N THR A 76 11.61 -2.75 0.87
CA THR A 76 10.87 -2.06 -0.21
C THR A 76 9.98 -3.06 -0.94
N GLY A 77 8.93 -2.58 -1.62
CA GLY A 77 8.01 -3.40 -2.39
C GLY A 77 8.70 -4.33 -3.41
N PRO A 78 9.55 -3.81 -4.32
CA PRO A 78 10.29 -4.65 -5.27
C PRO A 78 11.19 -5.68 -4.60
N ARG A 79 11.83 -5.33 -3.47
CA ARG A 79 12.69 -6.25 -2.74
C ARG A 79 11.90 -7.39 -2.10
N LEU A 80 10.73 -7.09 -1.57
CA LEU A 80 9.79 -8.08 -1.03
C LEU A 80 9.23 -8.97 -2.16
N LEU A 81 8.93 -8.38 -3.32
CA LEU A 81 8.48 -9.13 -4.50
C LEU A 81 9.51 -10.18 -4.90
N ALA A 82 10.79 -9.80 -5.01
CA ALA A 82 11.84 -10.75 -5.35
C ALA A 82 12.01 -11.87 -4.31
N HIS A 83 11.84 -11.54 -3.02
CA HIS A 83 11.89 -12.53 -1.96
C HIS A 83 10.73 -13.53 -2.06
N ARG A 84 9.48 -13.05 -2.15
CA ARG A 84 8.32 -13.93 -2.29
C ARG A 84 8.32 -14.71 -3.58
N ALA A 85 8.78 -14.12 -4.68
CA ALA A 85 8.92 -14.80 -5.95
C ALA A 85 9.92 -15.96 -5.83
N TYR A 86 11.08 -15.72 -5.18
CA TYR A 86 12.06 -16.76 -4.90
C TYR A 86 11.48 -17.92 -4.07
N GLU A 87 10.70 -17.61 -3.03
CA GLU A 87 10.01 -18.64 -2.22
C GLU A 87 8.94 -19.40 -3.01
N THR A 88 8.26 -18.73 -3.94
CA THR A 88 7.11 -19.28 -4.66
C THR A 88 7.48 -20.09 -5.89
N PHE A 89 8.60 -19.74 -6.55
CA PHE A 89 9.03 -20.30 -7.84
C PHE A 89 10.47 -20.80 -7.78
N PRO A 90 10.68 -22.11 -7.52
CA PRO A 90 12.00 -22.72 -7.55
C PRO A 90 12.77 -22.48 -8.87
N GLU A 91 12.05 -22.30 -9.99
CA GLU A 91 12.58 -22.03 -11.32
C GLU A 91 13.44 -20.75 -11.37
N LEU A 92 13.13 -19.75 -10.53
CA LEU A 92 13.94 -18.53 -10.42
C LEU A 92 15.36 -18.79 -9.91
N SER A 93 15.64 -19.96 -9.32
CA SER A 93 17.03 -20.34 -9.02
C SER A 93 17.87 -20.55 -10.28
N SER A 94 17.25 -20.86 -11.41
CA SER A 94 17.91 -21.06 -12.71
C SER A 94 17.91 -19.82 -13.60
N GLN A 95 16.89 -18.96 -13.45
CA GLN A 95 16.73 -17.70 -14.18
C GLN A 95 16.42 -16.59 -13.18
N PRO A 96 17.43 -16.08 -12.46
CA PRO A 96 17.23 -15.23 -11.30
C PRO A 96 16.99 -13.78 -11.71
N THR A 97 15.97 -13.52 -12.51
CA THR A 97 15.70 -12.19 -13.05
C THR A 97 14.22 -11.85 -12.95
N ILE A 98 13.92 -10.65 -12.44
CA ILE A 98 12.58 -10.07 -12.43
C ILE A 98 12.71 -8.64 -12.98
N ASN A 99 12.01 -8.36 -14.07
CA ASN A 99 11.87 -6.98 -14.56
C ASN A 99 10.62 -6.38 -13.91
N VAL A 100 10.76 -5.22 -13.27
CA VAL A 100 9.64 -4.52 -12.64
C VAL A 100 9.34 -3.28 -13.47
N HIS A 101 8.22 -3.27 -14.18
CA HIS A 101 7.79 -2.15 -15.00
C HIS A 101 6.97 -1.13 -14.21
N HIS A 102 6.11 -1.61 -13.30
CA HIS A 102 5.36 -0.75 -12.38
C HIS A 102 5.29 -1.41 -11.00
N PHE A 103 5.54 -0.62 -9.96
CA PHE A 103 5.29 -1.03 -8.59
C PHE A 103 4.99 0.23 -7.80
N VAL A 104 3.70 0.47 -7.60
CA VAL A 104 3.22 1.71 -6.99
C VAL A 104 2.10 1.44 -6.02
N THR A 105 2.13 2.12 -4.89
CA THR A 105 1.10 2.04 -3.86
C THR A 105 0.42 3.38 -3.68
N TYR A 106 -0.90 3.38 -3.76
CA TYR A 106 -1.75 4.54 -3.47
C TYR A 106 -2.56 4.29 -2.21
N ALA A 107 -2.60 5.27 -1.30
CA ALA A 107 -3.61 5.28 -0.25
C ALA A 107 -4.74 6.22 -0.65
N ASN A 108 -5.97 5.72 -0.60
CA ASN A 108 -7.18 6.51 -0.78
C ASN A 108 -7.95 6.58 0.54
N LEU A 109 -7.95 7.77 1.13
CA LEU A 109 -8.61 8.04 2.42
C LEU A 109 -9.86 8.92 2.25
N GLN A 110 -10.31 9.13 1.01
CA GLN A 110 -11.42 10.05 0.69
C GLN A 110 -12.69 9.70 1.44
N SER A 111 -13.06 8.43 1.43
CA SER A 111 -14.31 7.97 1.99
C SER A 111 -14.41 8.19 3.50
N GLN A 112 -13.27 8.17 4.20
CA GLN A 112 -13.21 8.40 5.64
C GLN A 112 -13.05 9.89 5.97
N LEU A 113 -12.14 10.60 5.31
CA LEU A 113 -11.88 12.00 5.64
C LEU A 113 -12.98 12.95 5.15
N ARG A 114 -13.76 12.58 4.13
CA ARG A 114 -14.98 13.33 3.77
C ARG A 114 -16.13 13.09 4.76
N LYS A 115 -16.18 11.93 5.44
CA LYS A 115 -17.13 11.66 6.53
C LYS A 115 -16.71 12.39 7.82
N SER A 116 -15.40 12.49 8.06
CA SER A 116 -14.81 13.05 9.28
C SER A 116 -14.07 14.35 8.95
N SER A 117 -14.82 15.43 8.66
CA SER A 117 -14.28 16.75 8.27
C SER A 117 -13.48 17.50 9.35
N LEU A 118 -13.05 16.81 10.42
CA LEU A 118 -12.38 17.40 11.57
C LEU A 118 -11.36 16.40 12.14
N LEU A 119 -10.13 16.41 11.64
CA LEU A 119 -8.86 16.10 12.35
C LEU A 119 -7.77 15.75 11.34
N ALA A 120 -7.06 16.79 10.91
CA ALA A 120 -5.86 16.68 10.11
C ALA A 120 -4.71 16.15 10.96
N GLY A 121 -4.14 15.03 10.52
CA GLY A 121 -2.83 14.57 10.96
C GLY A 121 -2.51 13.24 10.28
N LEU A 122 -2.09 13.29 9.02
CA LEU A 122 -1.60 12.12 8.28
C LEU A 122 -0.25 12.49 7.67
N THR A 123 0.75 12.69 8.53
CA THR A 123 2.11 13.08 8.11
C THR A 123 3.20 12.29 8.85
N GLY A 124 2.98 10.99 9.10
CA GLY A 124 3.99 10.10 9.67
C GLY A 124 4.37 8.95 8.71
N PRO A 125 5.63 8.50 8.70
CA PRO A 125 6.06 7.28 7.98
C PRO A 125 5.60 5.98 8.66
N ILE A 126 5.00 6.10 9.85
CA ILE A 126 4.37 5.03 10.61
C ILE A 126 2.90 5.43 10.69
N GLY A 127 2.00 4.57 10.22
CA GLY A 127 0.57 4.84 10.09
C GLY A 127 0.04 5.68 11.25
N VAL A 128 -0.46 6.88 10.94
CA VAL A 128 -0.81 7.84 11.98
C VAL A 128 -2.07 7.38 12.69
N ALA A 129 -1.91 7.17 14.00
CA ALA A 129 -2.95 6.97 15.00
C ALA A 129 -3.84 8.22 15.18
N ILE A 130 -4.54 8.64 14.12
CA ILE A 130 -5.68 9.57 14.21
C ILE A 130 -6.91 8.87 13.61
N LEU A 131 -7.32 7.80 14.28
CA LEU A 131 -8.65 7.18 14.20
C LEU A 131 -9.01 6.69 15.62
N SER A 132 -8.86 7.55 16.63
CA SER A 132 -9.28 7.21 17.98
C SER A 132 -10.82 7.16 18.02
N SER A 133 -11.38 5.94 18.00
CA SER A 133 -12.76 5.52 18.34
C SER A 133 -13.72 5.05 17.24
N GLN A 134 -13.37 5.09 15.96
CA GLN A 134 -14.21 4.46 14.92
C GLN A 134 -13.56 3.18 14.39
N GLU A 135 -14.22 2.05 14.62
CA GLU A 135 -13.96 0.82 13.87
C GLU A 135 -14.16 1.12 12.38
N LEU A 136 -13.08 1.00 11.60
CA LEU A 136 -13.19 1.13 10.15
C LEU A 136 -13.92 -0.10 9.61
N PRO A 137 -14.81 0.04 8.62
CA PRO A 137 -15.42 -1.13 8.01
C PRO A 137 -14.35 -2.02 7.39
N VAL A 138 -14.45 -3.32 7.63
CA VAL A 138 -13.52 -4.32 7.09
C VAL A 138 -13.99 -4.80 5.72
N GLY A 139 -13.08 -5.33 4.91
CA GLY A 139 -13.41 -5.91 3.61
C GLY A 139 -12.42 -6.97 3.18
N GLU A 140 -12.63 -7.49 1.98
CA GLU A 140 -11.76 -8.50 1.38
C GLU A 140 -10.64 -7.87 0.54
N VAL A 141 -9.50 -8.55 0.47
CA VAL A 141 -8.42 -8.19 -0.46
C VAL A 141 -8.79 -8.66 -1.85
N LEU A 142 -8.92 -7.72 -2.79
CA LEU A 142 -9.29 -8.03 -4.17
C LEU A 142 -8.09 -7.82 -5.09
N THR A 143 -7.71 -8.83 -5.87
CA THR A 143 -6.61 -8.73 -6.83
C THR A 143 -7.08 -9.15 -8.21
N ASN A 144 -6.99 -8.23 -9.16
CA ASN A 144 -7.42 -8.43 -10.54
C ASN A 144 -6.24 -8.24 -11.50
N ARG A 145 -6.16 -9.07 -12.53
CA ARG A 145 -5.28 -8.82 -13.68
C ARG A 145 -5.78 -7.58 -14.43
N ILE A 146 -4.86 -6.74 -14.86
CA ILE A 146 -5.16 -5.51 -15.61
C ILE A 146 -4.32 -5.44 -16.89
N ASP A 147 -4.72 -4.57 -17.81
CA ASP A 147 -3.90 -4.16 -18.95
C ASP A 147 -2.77 -3.25 -18.45
N SER A 148 -1.51 -3.55 -18.80
CA SER A 148 -0.36 -2.70 -18.47
C SER A 148 -0.55 -1.27 -18.97
N GLY A 149 -1.21 -1.08 -20.12
CA GLY A 149 -1.46 0.24 -20.70
C GLY A 149 -2.27 1.20 -19.82
N VAL A 150 -2.83 0.76 -18.70
CA VAL A 150 -3.48 1.62 -17.70
C VAL A 150 -2.51 2.65 -17.11
N PHE A 151 -1.23 2.32 -16.93
CA PHE A 151 -0.23 3.22 -16.34
C PHE A 151 0.15 4.38 -17.28
N GLU A 152 0.07 4.18 -18.58
CA GLU A 152 0.38 5.18 -19.59
C GLU A 152 -0.83 6.09 -19.81
N LYS A 153 -2.03 5.49 -19.85
CA LYS A 153 -3.30 6.22 -20.05
C LYS A 153 -3.61 7.22 -18.94
N THR A 154 -3.15 6.95 -17.72
CA THR A 154 -3.47 7.76 -16.53
C THR A 154 -2.23 8.46 -15.95
N ALA A 155 -1.21 8.74 -16.76
CA ALA A 155 -0.01 9.44 -16.30
C ALA A 155 -0.25 10.94 -16.04
N GLY A 156 0.65 11.58 -15.30
CA GLY A 156 0.62 13.03 -15.09
C GLY A 156 -0.49 13.51 -14.14
N ASP A 157 -1.35 14.41 -14.63
CA ASP A 157 -2.39 15.06 -13.82
C ASP A 157 -3.53 14.12 -13.46
N GLU A 158 -3.72 13.03 -14.21
CA GLU A 158 -4.78 12.04 -13.97
C GLU A 158 -4.33 10.86 -13.12
N GLU A 159 -3.07 10.84 -12.67
CA GLU A 159 -2.50 9.72 -11.92
C GLU A 159 -3.28 9.38 -10.65
N TYR A 160 -3.90 10.37 -9.99
CA TYR A 160 -4.72 10.15 -8.80
C TYR A 160 -5.92 9.22 -9.06
N THR A 161 -6.40 9.14 -10.31
CA THR A 161 -7.54 8.29 -10.68
C THR A 161 -7.23 6.80 -10.53
N ARG A 162 -5.95 6.41 -10.54
CA ARG A 162 -5.51 5.03 -10.24
C ARG A 162 -5.88 4.59 -8.83
N ALA A 163 -6.09 5.53 -7.91
CA ALA A 163 -6.52 5.23 -6.56
C ALA A 163 -8.04 5.10 -6.42
N PHE A 164 -8.81 5.23 -7.51
CA PHE A 164 -10.25 5.03 -7.49
C PHE A 164 -10.63 3.55 -7.49
N PHE A 165 -11.81 3.29 -6.94
CA PHE A 165 -12.42 1.98 -6.83
C PHE A 165 -13.93 2.12 -7.00
N SER A 166 -14.56 1.07 -7.50
CA SER A 166 -16.00 1.00 -7.68
C SER A 166 -16.71 0.71 -6.36
N ALA A 167 -18.03 0.90 -6.33
CA ALA A 167 -18.84 0.56 -5.16
C ALA A 167 -18.90 -0.95 -4.93
N GLU A 168 -18.76 -1.74 -5.99
CA GLU A 168 -18.72 -3.20 -5.95
C GLU A 168 -17.42 -3.70 -5.31
N GLU A 169 -16.30 -3.02 -5.56
CA GLU A 169 -15.00 -3.39 -4.98
C GLU A 169 -14.83 -2.98 -3.51
N ASN A 170 -15.57 -1.98 -3.04
CA ASN A 170 -15.49 -1.48 -1.67
C ASN A 170 -16.85 -0.89 -1.25
N PRO A 171 -17.85 -1.76 -1.00
CA PRO A 171 -19.23 -1.33 -0.73
C PRO A 171 -19.34 -0.47 0.53
N GLU A 172 -18.53 -0.79 1.54
CA GLU A 172 -18.49 -0.08 2.82
C GLU A 172 -17.75 1.27 2.73
N LYS A 173 -17.11 1.55 1.59
CA LYS A 173 -16.30 2.74 1.34
C LYS A 173 -15.27 2.91 2.44
N SER A 174 -14.52 1.87 2.75
CA SER A 174 -13.39 1.94 3.68
C SER A 174 -12.21 2.68 3.06
N PRO A 175 -11.30 3.27 3.87
CA PRO A 175 -10.00 3.69 3.34
C PRO A 175 -9.27 2.45 2.78
N VAL A 176 -8.59 2.60 1.65
CA VAL A 176 -7.94 1.46 0.98
C VAL A 176 -6.51 1.80 0.55
N ASN A 177 -5.66 0.78 0.54
CA ASN A 177 -4.42 0.81 -0.22
C ASN A 177 -4.66 0.12 -1.56
N LEU A 178 -4.32 0.79 -2.66
CA LEU A 178 -4.29 0.20 -3.99
C LEU A 178 -2.83 -0.02 -4.39
N ILE A 179 -2.45 -1.28 -4.55
CA ILE A 179 -1.12 -1.70 -4.96
C ILE A 179 -1.18 -2.21 -6.39
N TYR A 180 -0.38 -1.61 -7.24
CA TYR A 180 -0.21 -2.00 -8.63
C TYR A 180 1.14 -2.67 -8.79
N ILE A 181 1.16 -3.83 -9.47
CA ILE A 181 2.37 -4.59 -9.77
C ILE A 181 2.30 -4.97 -11.25
N ASP A 182 3.25 -4.50 -12.05
CA ASP A 182 3.53 -4.96 -13.41
C ASP A 182 4.96 -5.46 -13.43
N ALA A 183 5.10 -6.78 -13.52
CA ALA A 183 6.38 -7.45 -13.49
C ALA A 183 6.46 -8.50 -14.59
N GLU A 184 7.67 -8.75 -15.05
CA GLU A 184 8.03 -9.84 -15.94
C GLU A 184 8.98 -10.79 -15.21
N MET A 185 8.60 -12.06 -15.15
CA MET A 185 9.45 -13.14 -14.64
C MET A 185 9.05 -14.45 -15.30
N LEU A 186 10.01 -15.38 -15.41
CA LEU A 186 9.79 -16.70 -16.04
C LEU A 186 9.21 -16.60 -17.47
N GLY A 187 9.57 -15.55 -18.20
CA GLY A 187 9.10 -15.29 -19.56
C GLY A 187 7.64 -14.82 -19.67
N GLN A 188 6.99 -14.46 -18.56
CA GLN A 188 5.63 -13.94 -18.53
C GLN A 188 5.61 -12.54 -17.92
N ARG A 189 4.94 -11.59 -18.59
CA ARG A 189 4.62 -10.28 -18.03
C ARG A 189 3.19 -10.26 -17.53
N ILE A 190 2.99 -9.95 -16.25
CA ILE A 190 1.67 -9.85 -15.64
C ILE A 190 1.55 -8.48 -14.97
N ALA A 191 0.46 -7.78 -15.25
CA ALA A 191 0.03 -6.60 -14.51
C ALA A 191 -1.19 -6.92 -13.66
N SER A 192 -1.19 -6.45 -12.41
CA SER A 192 -2.30 -6.62 -11.48
C SER A 192 -2.56 -5.35 -10.67
N ARG A 193 -3.83 -5.16 -10.31
CA ARG A 193 -4.29 -4.18 -9.34
C ARG A 193 -4.85 -4.92 -8.13
N CYS A 194 -4.34 -4.58 -6.97
CA CYS A 194 -4.76 -5.14 -5.69
C CYS A 194 -5.33 -4.05 -4.80
N LEU A 195 -6.56 -4.24 -4.30
CA LEU A 195 -7.23 -3.37 -3.37
C LEU A 195 -7.22 -4.02 -1.98
N VAL A 196 -6.69 -3.30 -0.99
CA VAL A 196 -6.56 -3.75 0.39
C VAL A 196 -7.33 -2.79 1.31
N PRO A 197 -8.51 -3.18 1.80
CA PRO A 197 -9.23 -2.46 2.85
C PRO A 197 -8.68 -2.83 4.24
N PRO A 198 -9.22 -2.27 5.34
CA PRO A 198 -9.03 -2.83 6.67
C PRO A 198 -9.50 -4.28 6.69
N ILE A 199 -8.80 -5.13 7.43
CA ILE A 199 -9.06 -6.58 7.47
C ILE A 199 -9.50 -6.97 8.86
N GLU A 200 -10.50 -7.84 8.96
CA GLU A 200 -10.97 -8.39 10.22
C GLU A 200 -9.83 -9.07 10.99
N GLY A 201 -9.75 -8.82 12.29
CA GLY A 201 -8.66 -9.33 13.13
C GLY A 201 -7.29 -8.68 12.91
N LYS A 202 -7.15 -7.71 11.99
CA LYS A 202 -5.93 -6.92 11.76
C LYS A 202 -6.18 -5.40 11.92
N PRO A 203 -6.46 -4.93 13.15
CA PRO A 203 -6.76 -3.51 13.40
C PRO A 203 -5.58 -2.56 13.09
N ASN A 204 -4.34 -3.08 13.12
CA ASN A 204 -3.12 -2.33 12.80
C ASN A 204 -2.43 -2.94 11.55
N LEU A 205 -3.18 -3.12 10.45
CA LEU A 205 -2.60 -3.63 9.21
C LEU A 205 -1.46 -2.72 8.72
N PHE A 206 -0.23 -3.20 8.77
CA PHE A 206 0.92 -2.44 8.30
C PHE A 206 0.93 -2.38 6.77
N LEU A 207 1.43 -1.29 6.20
CA LEU A 207 1.55 -1.13 4.75
C LEU A 207 2.34 -2.28 4.10
N VAL A 208 3.39 -2.75 4.78
CA VAL A 208 4.20 -3.88 4.30
C VAL A 208 3.40 -5.19 4.25
N GLU A 209 2.44 -5.41 5.15
CA GLU A 209 1.54 -6.57 5.09
C GLU A 209 0.55 -6.45 3.93
N ALA A 210 0.01 -5.25 3.70
CA ALA A 210 -0.85 -4.99 2.54
C ALA A 210 -0.11 -5.26 1.23
N ILE A 211 1.15 -4.81 1.13
CA ILE A 211 2.02 -5.10 -0.01
C ILE A 211 2.27 -6.61 -0.13
N ASP A 212 2.58 -7.31 0.97
CA ASP A 212 2.83 -8.76 0.97
C ASP A 212 1.63 -9.59 0.50
N MET A 213 0.42 -9.23 0.93
CA MET A 213 -0.83 -9.84 0.47
C MET A 213 -1.01 -9.67 -1.04
N CYS A 214 -0.76 -8.45 -1.55
CA CYS A 214 -0.86 -8.16 -2.97
C CYS A 214 0.21 -8.85 -3.81
N ILE A 215 1.44 -8.96 -3.30
CA ILE A 215 2.51 -9.73 -3.93
C ILE A 215 2.11 -11.21 -4.00
N THR A 216 1.61 -11.78 -2.91
CA THR A 216 1.18 -13.19 -2.87
C THR A 216 0.09 -13.45 -3.91
N ASN A 217 -0.93 -12.59 -3.97
CA ASN A 217 -2.00 -12.71 -4.96
C ASN A 217 -1.51 -12.49 -6.39
N HIS A 218 -0.60 -11.54 -6.61
CA HIS A 218 0.02 -11.29 -7.92
C HIS A 218 0.81 -12.51 -8.41
N LEU A 219 1.64 -13.10 -7.55
CA LEU A 219 2.43 -14.29 -7.88
C LEU A 219 1.53 -15.49 -8.19
N ALA A 220 0.38 -15.62 -7.55
CA ALA A 220 -0.59 -16.67 -7.88
C ALA A 220 -1.09 -16.59 -9.34
N LEU A 221 -1.12 -15.38 -9.95
CA LEU A 221 -1.55 -15.19 -11.34
C LEU A 221 -0.62 -15.83 -12.38
N TYR A 222 0.64 -16.08 -12.03
CA TYR A 222 1.61 -16.78 -12.90
C TYR A 222 1.31 -18.27 -13.02
N ARG A 223 0.70 -18.88 -11.99
CA ARG A 223 0.34 -20.31 -12.00
C ARG A 223 -0.94 -20.59 -12.79
N THR A 224 -1.83 -19.60 -12.89
CA THR A 224 -3.12 -19.71 -13.57
C THR A 224 -3.08 -19.21 -15.01
N ALA A 225 -1.96 -18.65 -15.46
CA ALA A 225 -1.81 -18.24 -16.86
C ALA A 225 -1.64 -19.50 -17.74
N PRO A 226 -2.48 -19.74 -18.76
CA PRO A 226 -2.15 -20.72 -19.77
C PRO A 226 -0.82 -20.31 -20.40
N ALA A 227 0.08 -21.26 -20.58
CA ALA A 227 1.29 -21.08 -21.38
C ALA A 227 0.87 -20.79 -22.84
N GLN A 228 0.68 -19.52 -23.17
CA GLN A 228 0.42 -18.99 -24.52
C GLN A 228 1.30 -17.74 -24.64
N GLU A 229 2.24 -17.57 -25.59
CA GLU A 229 2.61 -18.32 -26.78
C GLU A 229 4.14 -18.25 -26.95
N THR A 230 4.83 -19.38 -26.78
CA THR A 230 6.00 -19.66 -27.62
C THR A 230 5.48 -20.26 -28.93
N ALA A 231 4.99 -19.38 -29.82
CA ALA A 231 4.70 -19.66 -31.22
C ALA A 231 4.65 -18.29 -31.94
N ALA A 232 5.29 -18.02 -33.06
CA ALA A 232 6.24 -18.73 -33.91
C ALA A 232 6.79 -17.69 -34.90
N LYS A 233 8.07 -17.85 -35.29
CA LYS A 233 8.81 -17.22 -36.40
C LYS A 233 9.16 -15.74 -36.33
#